data_AF-F4PFA8-F1
#
_entry.id   AF-F4PFA8-F1
#
_cell.length_a   1.000
_cell.length_b   1.000
_cell.length_c   1.000
_cell.angle_alpha   90.00
_cell.angle_beta   90.00
_cell.angle_gamma   90.00
#
_symmetry.space_group_name_H-M   'P 1'
#
loop_
_entity.id
_entity.type
_entity.pdbx_description
1 polymer ?
#
loop_
_entity_poly.entity_id
_entity_poly.type
_entity_poly.pdbx_seq_one_letter_code
_entity_poly.pdbx_strand_id
1 'polypeptide(L)'
;MEGNFGLTSHLLKLLKNQNNEVPVLITSSIQAEKDNPYGKSKKAGEDLLFDYQKETDSKVYVYRLPNLFGKWSKPNYNTVVATYCHNVARDLDIQVNNPDAELNLCYIDDVLEEFLRALEEKPTIKDDFCVVPVTHSIKLGELANLIKSFKESRTNLSVPNMDDALTKKLYSTYLSFLPEDQFSYDLKMNVDQRGSFTEFMRTPERGQVSVNVSKPGITKGNHWHHTKNEKFLVVSGEGMIRFRKIDSEEIIEYKVSAEKLQVVDIPTGYTHSIVNVGESDLVTVMWANECFDPENPDTYFVEV
;
A
#
# COMPACT_ATOMS: atom_id res chain seq x y z
N MET A 1 17.99 35.18 -16.85
CA MET A 1 17.32 33.94 -16.41
C MET A 1 15.89 34.30 -16.04
N GLU A 2 14.95 34.19 -16.99
CA GLU A 2 13.52 34.31 -16.71
C GLU A 2 13.00 32.95 -16.20
N GLY A 3 12.20 32.96 -15.14
CA GLY A 3 11.69 31.74 -14.48
C GLY A 3 11.99 31.68 -12.98
N ASN A 4 12.26 30.47 -12.45
CA ASN A 4 12.42 30.21 -11.01
C ASN A 4 13.45 31.12 -10.33
N PHE A 5 14.61 31.35 -10.96
CA PHE A 5 15.64 32.24 -10.42
C PHE A 5 15.11 33.65 -10.21
N GLY A 6 14.40 34.21 -11.20
CA GLY A 6 13.85 35.56 -11.13
C GLY A 6 12.82 35.73 -10.00
N LEU A 7 11.98 34.73 -9.77
CA LEU A 7 11.02 34.74 -8.65
C LEU A 7 11.74 34.76 -7.30
N THR A 8 12.72 33.88 -7.11
CA THR A 8 13.51 33.82 -5.87
C THR A 8 14.25 35.13 -5.63
N SER A 9 14.95 35.67 -6.62
CA SER A 9 15.63 36.97 -6.50
C SER A 9 14.67 38.10 -6.14
N HIS A 10 13.48 38.11 -6.72
CA HIS A 10 12.46 39.12 -6.43
C HIS A 10 11.97 39.03 -4.98
N LEU A 11 11.67 37.82 -4.49
CA LEU A 11 11.26 37.58 -3.11
C LEU A 11 12.31 38.06 -2.12
N LEU A 12 13.57 37.64 -2.28
CA LEU A 12 14.64 38.02 -1.34
C LEU A 12 14.90 39.53 -1.34
N LYS A 13 14.81 40.18 -2.50
CA LYS A 13 14.90 41.64 -2.60
C LYS A 13 13.77 42.35 -1.83
N LEU A 14 12.55 41.82 -1.90
CA LEU A 14 11.42 42.37 -1.13
C LEU A 14 11.63 42.20 0.38
N LEU A 15 12.04 41.01 0.84
CA LEU A 15 12.33 40.76 2.25
C LEU A 15 13.44 41.69 2.77
N LYS A 16 14.53 41.82 2.00
CA LYS A 16 15.64 42.73 2.33
C LYS A 16 15.19 44.18 2.43
N ASN A 17 14.40 44.66 1.45
CA ASN A 17 13.89 46.04 1.46
C ASN A 17 12.97 46.35 2.64
N GLN A 18 12.36 45.34 3.24
CA GLN A 18 11.48 45.47 4.40
C GLN A 18 12.19 45.16 5.74
N ASN A 19 13.50 44.87 5.72
CA ASN A 19 14.26 44.37 6.88
C ASN A 19 13.54 43.20 7.58
N ASN A 20 12.96 42.29 6.80
CA ASN A 20 12.27 41.11 7.32
C ASN A 20 13.20 39.90 7.30
N GLU A 21 13.52 39.38 8.49
CA GLU A 21 14.45 38.27 8.71
C GLU A 21 13.75 36.89 8.80
N VAL A 22 12.52 36.79 8.27
CA VAL A 22 11.78 35.52 8.26
C VAL A 22 12.59 34.41 7.57
N PRO A 23 12.65 33.19 8.15
CA PRO A 23 13.35 32.08 7.52
C PRO A 23 12.83 31.79 6.11
N VAL A 24 13.75 31.50 5.17
CA VAL A 24 13.39 31.19 3.78
C VAL A 24 13.76 29.76 3.42
N LEU A 25 12.76 28.96 3.07
CA LEU A 25 12.96 27.60 2.56
C LEU A 25 12.85 27.58 1.03
N ILE A 26 13.78 26.90 0.36
CA ILE A 26 13.71 26.63 -1.07
C ILE A 26 13.93 25.15 -1.41
N THR A 27 13.15 24.67 -2.37
CA THR A 27 13.31 23.33 -2.94
C THR A 27 14.11 23.39 -4.24
N SER A 28 15.34 22.90 -4.16
CA SER A 28 16.20 22.60 -5.29
C SER A 28 16.01 21.13 -5.73
N SER A 29 16.99 20.56 -6.42
CA SER A 29 16.98 19.18 -6.89
C SER A 29 18.38 18.59 -6.84
N ILE A 30 18.50 17.27 -6.66
CA ILE A 30 19.77 16.54 -6.83
C ILE A 30 20.43 16.78 -8.20
N GLN A 31 19.66 17.21 -9.20
CA GLN A 31 20.21 17.61 -10.51
C GLN A 31 21.10 18.85 -10.44
N ALA A 32 21.05 19.65 -9.38
CA ALA A 32 21.92 20.81 -9.16
C ALA A 32 23.41 20.45 -9.13
N GLU A 33 23.73 19.19 -8.81
CA GLU A 33 25.09 18.66 -8.83
C GLU A 33 25.58 18.32 -10.25
N LYS A 34 24.67 18.23 -11.22
CA LYS A 34 25.00 17.88 -12.60
C LYS A 34 25.27 19.11 -13.44
N ASP A 35 26.26 18.99 -14.33
CA ASP A 35 26.62 20.02 -15.29
C ASP A 35 25.66 20.04 -16.49
N ASN A 36 24.39 20.35 -16.25
CA ASN A 36 23.38 20.54 -17.29
C ASN A 36 22.60 21.85 -17.07
N PRO A 37 21.89 22.40 -18.09
CA PRO A 37 21.22 23.69 -17.96
C PRO A 37 20.22 23.77 -16.79
N TYR A 38 19.53 22.67 -16.49
CA TYR A 38 18.59 22.59 -15.37
C TYR A 38 19.31 22.62 -14.01
N GLY A 39 20.38 21.83 -13.87
CA GLY A 39 21.23 21.81 -12.69
C GLY A 39 21.87 23.16 -12.39
N LYS A 40 22.41 23.83 -13.41
CA LYS A 40 22.97 25.18 -13.29
C LYS A 40 21.96 26.21 -12.79
N SER A 41 20.74 26.17 -13.33
CA SER A 41 19.65 27.07 -12.91
C SER A 41 19.28 26.85 -11.44
N LYS A 42 19.22 25.59 -11.00
CA LYS A 42 18.96 25.23 -9.60
C LYS A 42 20.08 25.68 -8.67
N LYS A 43 21.34 25.39 -9.02
CA LYS A 43 22.51 25.83 -8.24
C LYS A 43 22.59 27.35 -8.10
N ALA A 44 22.34 28.10 -9.17
CA ALA A 44 22.31 29.56 -9.10
C ALA A 44 21.26 30.09 -8.10
N GLY A 45 20.12 29.40 -7.97
CA GLY A 45 19.13 29.71 -6.94
C GLY A 45 19.59 29.41 -5.52
N GLU A 46 20.35 28.33 -5.33
CA GLU A 46 20.97 27.97 -4.05
C GLU A 46 21.99 29.03 -3.62
N ASP A 47 22.91 29.39 -4.52
CA ASP A 47 23.95 30.40 -4.28
C ASP A 47 23.33 31.74 -3.85
N LEU A 48 22.22 32.14 -4.50
CA LEU A 48 21.48 33.35 -4.17
C LEU A 48 20.87 33.34 -2.75
N LEU A 49 20.44 32.18 -2.26
CA LEU A 49 19.95 32.04 -0.88
C LEU A 49 21.10 32.12 0.13
N PHE A 50 22.24 31.47 -0.16
CA PHE A 50 23.39 31.50 0.73
C PHE A 50 24.03 32.91 0.80
N ASP A 51 24.05 33.65 -0.30
CA ASP A 51 24.51 35.03 -0.28
C ASP A 51 23.53 35.94 0.48
N TYR A 52 22.21 35.74 0.33
CA TYR A 52 21.21 36.46 1.14
C TYR A 52 21.35 36.18 2.65
N GLN A 53 21.62 34.93 3.03
CA GLN A 53 21.89 34.56 4.43
C GLN A 53 23.11 35.34 4.97
N LYS A 54 24.21 35.40 4.22
CA LYS A 54 25.42 36.15 4.64
C LYS A 54 25.18 37.65 4.74
N GLU A 55 24.31 38.20 3.90
CA GLU A 55 24.03 39.64 3.87
C GLU A 55 23.04 40.11 4.93
N THR A 56 22.17 39.23 5.44
CA THR A 56 21.02 39.61 6.29
C THR A 56 20.94 38.84 7.61
N ASP A 57 21.82 37.88 7.84
CA ASP A 57 21.76 36.93 8.97
C ASP A 57 20.45 36.11 9.07
N SER A 58 19.58 36.19 8.06
CA SER A 58 18.32 35.43 8.00
C SER A 58 18.58 33.93 7.82
N LYS A 59 17.82 33.08 8.51
CA LYS A 59 17.92 31.62 8.34
C LYS A 59 17.44 31.21 6.93
N VAL A 60 18.18 30.32 6.28
CA VAL A 60 17.75 29.73 5.01
C VAL A 60 17.82 28.21 5.06
N TYR A 61 16.86 27.56 4.41
CA TYR A 61 16.76 26.11 4.34
C TYR A 61 16.75 25.68 2.88
N VAL A 62 17.84 25.05 2.44
CA VAL A 62 18.03 24.65 1.04
C VAL A 62 17.96 23.11 0.96
N TYR A 63 16.91 22.60 0.30
CA TYR A 63 16.73 21.16 0.08
C TYR A 63 17.06 20.77 -1.36
N ARG A 64 18.00 19.85 -1.57
CA ARG A 64 18.21 19.18 -2.88
C ARG A 64 17.38 17.92 -2.97
N LEU A 65 16.11 18.05 -3.34
CA LEU A 65 15.18 16.92 -3.35
C LEU A 65 15.51 15.92 -4.49
N PRO A 66 15.40 14.60 -4.24
CA PRO A 66 15.45 13.59 -5.30
C PRO A 66 14.13 13.60 -6.09
N ASN A 67 13.87 12.57 -6.89
CA ASN A 67 12.58 12.48 -7.59
C ASN A 67 11.45 12.27 -6.57
N LEU A 68 10.43 13.12 -6.62
CA LEU A 68 9.31 13.01 -5.69
C LEU A 68 8.20 12.11 -6.26
N PHE A 69 7.51 11.42 -5.36
CA PHE A 69 6.29 10.70 -5.70
C PHE A 69 5.26 10.78 -4.58
N GLY A 70 3.99 10.63 -4.96
CA GLY A 70 2.87 10.65 -4.04
C GLY A 70 1.57 11.06 -4.73
N LYS A 71 0.49 11.03 -3.95
CA LYS A 71 -0.83 11.50 -4.35
C LYS A 71 -0.79 12.92 -4.93
N TRP A 72 -1.69 13.20 -5.87
CA TRP A 72 -1.89 14.51 -6.52
C TRP A 72 -0.76 15.00 -7.44
N SER A 73 0.26 14.17 -7.66
CA SER A 73 1.28 14.46 -8.67
C SER A 73 0.66 14.45 -10.07
N LYS A 74 1.06 15.39 -10.93
CA LYS A 74 0.53 15.48 -12.30
C LYS A 74 1.12 14.38 -13.19
N PRO A 75 0.32 13.47 -13.78
CA PRO A 75 0.82 12.46 -14.72
C PRO A 75 1.21 13.11 -16.05
N ASN A 76 2.04 12.43 -16.86
CA ASN A 76 2.49 12.89 -18.18
C ASN A 76 3.19 14.26 -18.15
N TYR A 77 3.92 14.55 -17.08
CA TYR A 77 4.65 15.81 -16.92
C TYR A 77 6.13 15.58 -16.55
N ASN A 78 6.45 15.47 -15.26
CA ASN A 78 7.83 15.44 -14.76
C ASN A 78 8.14 14.30 -13.79
N THR A 79 7.17 13.42 -13.52
CA THR A 79 7.35 12.26 -12.65
C THR A 79 6.91 10.98 -13.36
N VAL A 80 7.82 10.02 -13.40
CA VAL A 80 7.57 8.71 -14.01
C VAL A 80 6.60 7.87 -13.18
N VAL A 81 6.63 8.03 -11.85
CA VAL A 81 5.74 7.29 -10.93
C VAL A 81 4.28 7.67 -11.19
N ALA A 82 3.95 8.96 -11.24
CA ALA A 82 2.57 9.39 -11.49
C ALA A 82 2.08 8.96 -12.87
N THR A 83 2.95 9.07 -13.89
CA THR A 83 2.66 8.62 -15.24
C THR A 83 2.36 7.12 -15.28
N TYR A 84 3.20 6.30 -14.66
CA TYR A 84 2.98 4.85 -14.62
C TYR A 84 1.72 4.48 -13.83
N CYS A 85 1.50 5.05 -12.64
CA CYS A 85 0.29 4.81 -11.86
C CYS A 85 -0.98 5.19 -12.65
N HIS A 86 -0.99 6.37 -13.28
CA HIS A 86 -2.11 6.84 -14.08
C HIS A 86 -2.41 5.93 -15.28
N ASN A 87 -1.37 5.60 -16.05
CA ASN A 87 -1.50 4.79 -17.26
C ASN A 87 -1.94 3.37 -16.94
N VAL A 88 -1.26 2.70 -16.00
CA VAL A 88 -1.59 1.33 -15.60
C VAL A 88 -3.02 1.25 -15.06
N ALA A 89 -3.44 2.20 -14.22
CA ALA A 89 -4.81 2.27 -13.70
C ALA A 89 -5.89 2.50 -14.78
N ARG A 90 -5.51 2.86 -16.01
CA ARG A 90 -6.42 3.14 -17.15
C ARG A 90 -6.18 2.24 -18.36
N ASP A 91 -5.48 1.12 -18.18
CA ASP A 91 -5.15 0.20 -19.27
C ASP A 91 -4.33 0.85 -20.41
N LEU A 92 -3.59 1.91 -20.10
CA LEU A 92 -2.67 2.55 -21.03
C LEU A 92 -1.28 1.93 -20.88
N ASP A 93 -0.59 1.75 -22.00
CA ASP A 93 0.78 1.26 -22.01
C ASP A 93 1.74 2.23 -21.29
N ILE A 94 2.78 1.65 -20.70
CA ILE A 94 3.92 2.38 -20.15
C ILE A 94 5.18 2.06 -20.95
N GLN A 95 5.98 3.07 -21.23
CA GLN A 95 7.23 2.93 -21.97
C GLN A 95 8.42 2.86 -21.00
N VAL A 96 9.17 1.76 -21.04
CA VAL A 96 10.39 1.56 -20.24
C VAL A 96 11.59 1.50 -21.17
N ASN A 97 12.31 2.61 -21.33
CA ASN A 97 13.44 2.70 -22.27
C ASN A 97 14.72 2.04 -21.75
N ASN A 98 15.05 2.26 -20.48
CA ASN A 98 16.21 1.66 -19.82
C ASN A 98 15.75 1.05 -18.48
N PRO A 99 15.45 -0.26 -18.42
CA PRO A 99 14.94 -0.90 -17.21
C PRO A 99 15.95 -0.88 -16.05
N ASP A 100 17.25 -0.82 -16.34
CA ASP A 100 18.33 -0.78 -15.34
C ASP A 100 18.62 0.63 -14.81
N ALA A 101 17.97 1.66 -15.33
CA ALA A 101 18.14 3.02 -14.83
C ALA A 101 17.70 3.11 -13.36
N GLU A 102 18.61 3.49 -12.47
CA GLU A 102 18.33 3.69 -11.05
C GLU A 102 17.62 5.03 -10.81
N LEU A 103 16.57 4.97 -10.00
CA LEU A 103 15.83 6.13 -9.52
C LEU A 103 16.00 6.23 -8.02
N ASN A 104 16.42 7.41 -7.54
CA ASN A 104 16.27 7.78 -6.15
C ASN A 104 14.94 8.54 -5.98
N LEU A 105 14.10 8.03 -5.09
CA LEU A 105 12.73 8.47 -4.85
C LEU A 105 12.57 8.97 -3.41
N CYS A 106 11.80 10.04 -3.22
CA CYS A 106 11.34 10.49 -1.90
C CYS A 106 9.82 10.62 -1.91
N TYR A 107 9.18 10.08 -0.87
CA TYR A 107 7.73 10.11 -0.77
C TYR A 107 7.26 11.46 -0.22
N ILE A 108 6.13 11.95 -0.73
CA ILE A 108 5.61 13.27 -0.39
C ILE A 108 5.40 13.45 1.11
N ASP A 109 4.95 12.43 1.84
CA ASP A 109 4.70 12.57 3.28
C ASP A 109 6.02 12.70 4.07
N ASP A 110 7.12 12.08 3.63
CA ASP A 110 8.44 12.27 4.25
C ASP A 110 8.96 13.71 4.02
N VAL A 111 8.69 14.28 2.83
CA VAL A 111 9.02 15.69 2.54
C VAL A 111 8.21 16.63 3.43
N LEU A 112 6.91 16.36 3.59
CA LEU A 112 6.03 17.19 4.42
C LEU A 112 6.42 17.13 5.89
N GLU A 113 6.75 15.94 6.42
CA GLU A 113 7.23 15.80 7.79
C GLU A 113 8.50 16.63 8.02
N GLU A 114 9.45 16.56 7.08
CA GLU A 114 10.68 17.32 7.15
C GLU A 114 10.44 18.85 7.03
N PHE A 115 9.48 19.29 6.20
CA PHE A 115 9.14 20.71 6.11
C PHE A 115 8.43 21.23 7.36
N LEU A 116 7.63 20.40 8.03
CA LEU A 116 7.06 20.74 9.33
C LEU A 116 8.18 20.93 10.37
N ARG A 117 9.21 20.07 10.36
CA ARG A 117 10.39 20.26 11.22
C ARG A 117 11.13 21.56 10.89
N ALA A 118 11.28 21.89 9.62
CA ALA A 118 11.90 23.16 9.20
C ALA A 118 11.09 24.39 9.67
N LEU A 119 9.75 24.32 9.65
CA LEU A 119 8.87 25.36 10.20
C LEU A 119 9.03 25.54 11.71
N GLU A 120 9.34 24.46 12.43
CA GLU A 120 9.71 24.49 13.86
C GLU A 120 11.19 24.84 14.10
N GLU A 121 11.91 25.27 13.06
CA GLU A 121 13.34 25.58 13.05
C GLU A 121 14.25 24.40 13.46
N LYS A 122 13.79 23.17 13.25
CA LYS A 122 14.52 21.92 13.55
C LYS A 122 14.71 21.04 12.30
N PRO A 123 15.11 21.60 11.14
CA PRO A 123 15.32 20.78 9.95
C PRO A 123 16.43 19.75 10.18
N THR A 124 16.38 18.66 9.43
CA THR A 124 17.49 17.72 9.34
C THR A 124 18.57 18.31 8.43
N ILE A 125 19.73 18.63 8.99
CA ILE A 125 20.84 19.27 8.27
C ILE A 125 21.96 18.27 8.03
N LYS A 126 22.49 18.28 6.81
CA LYS A 126 23.71 17.57 6.43
C LYS A 126 24.58 18.52 5.61
N ASP A 127 25.79 18.78 6.10
CA ASP A 127 26.68 19.80 5.56
C ASP A 127 25.96 21.17 5.50
N ASP A 128 26.01 21.87 4.37
CA ASP A 128 25.33 23.16 4.17
C ASP A 128 23.86 23.03 3.71
N PHE A 129 23.31 21.81 3.65
CA PHE A 129 21.98 21.55 3.07
C PHE A 129 21.03 20.91 4.07
N CYS A 130 19.75 21.19 3.91
CA CYS A 130 18.70 20.42 4.56
C CYS A 130 18.37 19.18 3.73
N VAL A 131 18.07 18.07 4.41
CA VAL A 131 17.83 16.77 3.76
C VAL A 131 16.55 16.13 4.27
N VAL A 132 15.84 15.43 3.38
CA VAL A 132 14.79 14.51 3.81
C VAL A 132 15.47 13.18 4.14
N PRO A 133 15.39 12.68 5.38
CA PRO A 133 16.21 11.55 5.83
C PRO A 133 15.83 10.22 5.19
N VAL A 134 14.62 10.11 4.65
CA VAL A 134 14.07 8.88 4.08
C VAL A 134 14.02 9.01 2.56
N THR A 135 14.82 8.19 1.88
CA THR A 135 14.83 8.06 0.42
C THR A 135 14.90 6.59 0.01
N HIS A 136 14.44 6.26 -1.18
CA HIS A 136 14.33 4.90 -1.67
C HIS A 136 14.96 4.78 -3.05
N SER A 137 15.79 3.76 -3.26
CA SER A 137 16.36 3.44 -4.57
C SER A 137 15.59 2.31 -5.22
N ILE A 138 15.26 2.45 -6.50
CA ILE A 138 14.59 1.40 -7.29
C ILE A 138 15.00 1.51 -8.76
N LYS A 139 15.13 0.37 -9.45
CA LYS A 139 15.31 0.39 -10.91
C LYS A 139 14.02 0.73 -11.63
N LEU A 140 14.11 1.38 -12.79
CA LEU A 140 12.94 1.77 -13.57
C LEU A 140 12.07 0.56 -13.99
N GLY A 141 12.70 -0.56 -14.32
CA GLY A 141 12.00 -1.81 -14.66
C GLY A 141 11.28 -2.43 -13.45
N GLU A 142 11.90 -2.40 -12.27
CA GLU A 142 11.30 -2.89 -11.02
C GLU A 142 10.09 -2.03 -10.63
N LEU A 143 10.21 -0.70 -10.72
CA LEU A 143 9.10 0.23 -10.50
C LEU A 143 7.92 -0.08 -11.44
N ALA A 144 8.20 -0.31 -12.73
CA ALA A 144 7.19 -0.64 -13.72
C ALA A 144 6.45 -1.95 -13.37
N ASN A 145 7.19 -2.99 -13.01
CA ASN A 145 6.63 -4.28 -12.62
C ASN A 145 5.80 -4.19 -11.34
N LEU A 146 6.29 -3.43 -10.35
CA LEU A 146 5.60 -3.26 -9.08
C LEU A 146 4.28 -2.49 -9.24
N ILE A 147 4.25 -1.44 -10.07
CA ILE A 147 2.99 -0.72 -10.35
C ILE A 147 2.00 -1.61 -11.12
N LYS A 148 2.48 -2.43 -12.07
CA LYS A 148 1.63 -3.41 -12.78
C LYS A 148 1.05 -4.45 -11.83
N SER A 149 1.86 -4.96 -10.89
CA SER A 149 1.39 -5.96 -9.93
C SER A 149 0.28 -5.43 -9.01
N PHE A 150 0.26 -4.13 -8.68
CA PHE A 150 -0.84 -3.52 -7.92
C PHE A 150 -2.18 -3.55 -8.67
N LYS A 151 -2.17 -3.49 -10.00
CA LYS A 151 -3.37 -3.66 -10.79
C LYS A 151 -3.80 -5.13 -10.80
N GLU A 152 -2.86 -6.02 -11.07
CA GLU A 152 -3.10 -7.48 -11.10
C GLU A 152 -3.60 -8.00 -9.74
N SER A 153 -3.22 -7.34 -8.65
CA SER A 153 -3.62 -7.69 -7.29
C SER A 153 -5.14 -7.63 -7.07
N ARG A 154 -5.86 -6.81 -7.86
CA ARG A 154 -7.33 -6.74 -7.84
C ARG A 154 -7.99 -7.97 -8.46
N THR A 155 -7.27 -8.70 -9.30
CA THR A 155 -7.77 -9.92 -9.98
C THR A 155 -7.36 -11.18 -9.22
N ASN A 156 -6.09 -11.26 -8.81
CA ASN A 156 -5.55 -12.44 -8.13
C ASN A 156 -5.69 -12.36 -6.59
N LEU A 157 -6.25 -11.27 -6.07
CA LEU A 157 -6.51 -10.99 -4.66
C LEU A 157 -5.26 -10.91 -3.78
N SER A 158 -4.07 -10.81 -4.39
CA SER A 158 -2.83 -10.66 -3.65
C SER A 158 -2.78 -9.34 -2.89
N VAL A 159 -2.11 -9.33 -1.74
CA VAL A 159 -1.78 -8.10 -1.02
C VAL A 159 -0.29 -7.80 -1.26
N PRO A 160 0.08 -6.59 -1.72
CA PRO A 160 1.49 -6.20 -1.82
C PRO A 160 2.22 -6.33 -0.48
N ASN A 161 3.55 -6.49 -0.51
CA ASN A 161 4.34 -6.55 0.71
C ASN A 161 4.28 -5.21 1.47
N MET A 162 3.45 -5.15 2.51
CA MET A 162 3.23 -3.94 3.31
C MET A 162 4.34 -3.66 4.32
N ASP A 163 5.27 -4.61 4.53
CA ASP A 163 6.47 -4.42 5.36
C ASP A 163 7.54 -3.61 4.62
N ASP A 164 7.59 -3.72 3.28
CA ASP A 164 8.47 -2.90 2.45
C ASP A 164 7.94 -1.46 2.32
N ALA A 165 8.72 -0.51 2.86
CA ALA A 165 8.31 0.89 2.97
C ALA A 165 8.04 1.54 1.61
N LEU A 166 8.87 1.26 0.59
CA LEU A 166 8.68 1.81 -0.74
C LEU A 166 7.41 1.24 -1.39
N THR A 167 7.21 -0.07 -1.32
CA THR A 167 6.04 -0.79 -1.85
C THR A 167 4.76 -0.26 -1.24
N LYS A 168 4.69 -0.12 0.09
CA LYS A 168 3.55 0.46 0.79
C LYS A 168 3.22 1.88 0.33
N LYS A 169 4.23 2.73 0.19
CA LYS A 169 4.10 4.13 -0.27
C LYS A 169 3.68 4.20 -1.75
N LEU A 170 4.24 3.35 -2.60
CA LEU A 170 3.89 3.24 -4.01
C LEU A 170 2.47 2.69 -4.20
N TYR A 171 2.04 1.70 -3.42
CA TYR A 171 0.68 1.18 -3.48
C TYR A 171 -0.35 2.26 -3.11
N SER A 172 -0.10 2.98 -2.01
CA SER A 172 -0.93 4.13 -1.61
C SER A 172 -0.98 5.22 -2.68
N THR A 173 0.16 5.46 -3.35
CA THR A 173 0.24 6.40 -4.48
C THR A 173 -0.60 5.89 -5.66
N TYR A 174 -0.45 4.63 -6.06
CA TYR A 174 -1.20 4.01 -7.15
C TYR A 174 -2.71 4.10 -6.94
N LEU A 175 -3.21 3.80 -5.74
CA LEU A 175 -4.64 3.90 -5.41
C LEU A 175 -5.19 5.32 -5.64
N SER A 176 -4.39 6.36 -5.39
CA SER A 176 -4.81 7.76 -5.63
C SER A 176 -4.95 8.13 -7.12
N PHE A 177 -4.47 7.27 -8.03
CA PHE A 177 -4.60 7.45 -9.47
C PHE A 177 -5.71 6.58 -10.10
N LEU A 178 -6.40 5.75 -9.32
CA LEU A 178 -7.56 5.00 -9.83
C LEU A 178 -8.62 5.98 -10.41
N PRO A 179 -9.26 5.64 -11.54
CA PRO A 179 -10.49 6.32 -11.95
C PRO A 179 -11.55 6.25 -10.83
N GLU A 180 -12.33 7.33 -10.65
CA GLU A 180 -13.32 7.44 -9.58
C GLU A 180 -14.44 6.39 -9.68
N ASP A 181 -14.73 5.93 -10.90
CA ASP A 181 -15.66 4.84 -11.22
C ASP A 181 -15.04 3.44 -11.08
N GLN A 182 -13.78 3.34 -10.65
CA GLN A 182 -13.04 2.07 -10.53
C GLN A 182 -12.45 1.84 -9.13
N PHE A 183 -13.02 2.45 -8.08
CA PHE A 183 -12.61 2.15 -6.70
C PHE A 183 -13.05 0.75 -6.23
N SER A 184 -14.15 0.23 -6.76
CA SER A 184 -14.62 -1.14 -6.49
C SER A 184 -14.16 -2.13 -7.56
N TYR A 185 -14.06 -3.40 -7.20
CA TYR A 185 -13.92 -4.52 -8.13
C TYR A 185 -14.73 -5.70 -7.57
N ASP A 186 -15.30 -6.50 -8.48
CA ASP A 186 -16.14 -7.63 -8.10
C ASP A 186 -15.29 -8.84 -7.69
N LEU A 187 -15.75 -9.57 -6.68
CA LEU A 187 -15.16 -10.84 -6.27
C LEU A 187 -15.90 -12.00 -6.95
N LYS A 188 -15.17 -13.07 -7.27
CA LYS A 188 -15.77 -14.29 -7.80
C LYS A 188 -16.51 -15.04 -6.69
N MET A 189 -17.83 -14.94 -6.68
CA MET A 189 -18.69 -15.73 -5.80
C MET A 189 -18.93 -17.12 -6.40
N ASN A 190 -18.50 -18.18 -5.72
CA ASN A 190 -18.88 -19.55 -6.05
C ASN A 190 -20.23 -19.85 -5.39
N VAL A 191 -21.32 -19.74 -6.15
CA VAL A 191 -22.70 -19.82 -5.65
C VAL A 191 -23.33 -21.17 -6.00
N ASP A 192 -24.03 -21.76 -5.03
CA ASP A 192 -24.88 -22.93 -5.25
C ASP A 192 -26.13 -22.87 -4.35
N GLN A 193 -26.93 -23.95 -4.33
CA GLN A 193 -28.17 -24.01 -3.54
C GLN A 193 -27.95 -23.86 -2.03
N ARG A 194 -26.73 -24.11 -1.53
CA ARG A 194 -26.33 -24.05 -0.12
C ARG A 194 -25.92 -22.65 0.33
N GLY A 195 -25.66 -21.73 -0.61
CA GLY A 195 -25.19 -20.36 -0.36
C GLY A 195 -24.02 -20.00 -1.27
N SER A 196 -22.95 -19.40 -0.72
CA SER A 196 -21.76 -19.03 -1.50
C SER A 196 -20.45 -19.20 -0.74
N PHE A 197 -19.35 -19.22 -1.50
CA PHE A 197 -17.97 -19.11 -1.00
C PHE A 197 -17.20 -18.13 -1.88
N THR A 198 -16.55 -17.14 -1.29
CA THR A 198 -15.91 -16.03 -2.00
C THR A 198 -14.55 -15.73 -1.39
N GLU A 199 -13.49 -15.79 -2.18
CA GLU A 199 -12.15 -15.39 -1.74
C GLU A 199 -12.06 -13.86 -1.66
N PHE A 200 -11.33 -13.32 -0.68
CA PHE A 200 -11.19 -11.88 -0.50
C PHE A 200 -9.73 -11.40 -0.56
N MET A 201 -8.83 -12.01 0.22
CA MET A 201 -7.42 -11.62 0.26
C MET A 201 -6.51 -12.85 0.29
N ARG A 202 -5.43 -12.81 -0.47
CA ARG A 202 -4.41 -13.86 -0.55
C ARG A 202 -3.05 -13.28 -0.20
N THR A 203 -2.35 -13.91 0.73
CA THR A 203 -0.96 -13.58 1.06
C THR A 203 -0.15 -14.88 1.10
N PRO A 204 1.01 -14.94 0.44
CA PRO A 204 1.83 -16.14 0.48
C PRO A 204 2.37 -16.43 1.89
N GLU A 205 2.55 -15.40 2.72
CA GLU A 205 3.21 -15.50 4.02
C GLU A 205 2.26 -15.42 5.23
N ARG A 206 1.03 -14.91 5.07
CA ARG A 206 0.01 -14.82 6.15
C ARG A 206 -1.30 -15.53 5.82
N GLY A 207 -1.32 -16.37 4.79
CA GLY A 207 -2.49 -17.17 4.43
C GLY A 207 -3.55 -16.40 3.62
N GLN A 208 -4.77 -16.92 3.62
CA GLN A 208 -5.87 -16.47 2.79
C GLN A 208 -7.11 -16.19 3.62
N VAL A 209 -7.87 -15.15 3.26
CA VAL A 209 -9.17 -14.82 3.86
C VAL A 209 -10.27 -14.96 2.82
N SER A 210 -11.35 -15.63 3.22
CA SER A 210 -12.55 -15.87 2.43
C SER A 210 -13.81 -15.62 3.24
N VAL A 211 -14.94 -15.42 2.54
CA VAL A 211 -16.26 -15.27 3.13
C VAL A 211 -17.12 -16.44 2.69
N ASN A 212 -17.66 -17.17 3.66
CA ASN A 212 -18.63 -18.23 3.47
C ASN A 212 -20.01 -17.73 3.87
N VAL A 213 -20.99 -17.92 2.99
CA VAL A 213 -22.41 -17.67 3.28
C VAL A 213 -23.15 -18.99 3.19
N SER A 214 -23.89 -19.36 4.23
CA SER A 214 -24.65 -20.61 4.31
C SER A 214 -26.12 -20.32 4.63
N LYS A 215 -27.03 -20.85 3.82
CA LYS A 215 -28.48 -20.71 4.04
C LYS A 215 -28.94 -21.45 5.31
N PRO A 216 -30.14 -21.15 5.85
CA PRO A 216 -30.69 -21.86 7.01
C PRO A 216 -30.68 -23.39 6.84
N GLY A 217 -30.23 -24.11 7.88
CA GLY A 217 -30.16 -25.57 7.91
C GLY A 217 -29.03 -26.20 7.07
N ILE A 218 -28.21 -25.39 6.37
CA ILE A 218 -27.09 -25.89 5.57
C ILE A 218 -25.89 -26.23 6.45
N THR A 219 -25.33 -27.42 6.21
CA THR A 219 -24.01 -27.84 6.71
C THR A 219 -22.98 -27.76 5.59
N LYS A 220 -21.79 -27.20 5.89
CA LYS A 220 -20.59 -27.23 5.04
C LYS A 220 -19.40 -27.76 5.84
N GLY A 221 -18.38 -28.26 5.16
CA GLY A 221 -17.23 -28.92 5.79
C GLY A 221 -17.27 -30.43 5.57
N ASN A 222 -17.32 -31.21 6.65
CA ASN A 222 -17.18 -32.67 6.67
C ASN A 222 -15.89 -33.13 6.00
N HIS A 223 -14.79 -32.50 6.39
CA HIS A 223 -13.46 -32.85 5.96
C HIS A 223 -12.42 -32.49 7.00
N TRP A 224 -11.20 -32.98 6.81
CA TRP A 224 -10.04 -32.67 7.64
C TRP A 224 -8.80 -32.45 6.79
N HIS A 225 -7.73 -32.00 7.43
CA HIS A 225 -6.47 -31.60 6.82
C HIS A 225 -5.26 -32.17 7.58
N HIS A 226 -4.16 -32.47 6.87
CA HIS A 226 -2.89 -32.82 7.52
C HIS A 226 -2.18 -31.59 8.11
N THR A 227 -2.10 -30.52 7.34
CA THR A 227 -1.31 -29.31 7.68
C THR A 227 -2.13 -28.03 7.54
N LYS A 228 -3.06 -27.98 6.57
CA LYS A 228 -3.98 -26.85 6.43
C LYS A 228 -4.77 -26.66 7.71
N ASN A 229 -4.85 -25.44 8.18
CA ASN A 229 -5.64 -25.07 9.35
C ASN A 229 -6.31 -23.73 9.10
N GLU A 230 -7.39 -23.50 9.83
CA GLU A 230 -8.26 -22.36 9.60
C GLU A 230 -8.66 -21.67 10.90
N LYS A 231 -9.17 -20.46 10.77
CA LYS A 231 -9.81 -19.68 11.84
C LYS A 231 -11.17 -19.24 11.34
N PHE A 232 -12.23 -19.70 11.99
CA PHE A 232 -13.60 -19.32 11.66
C PHE A 232 -14.08 -18.22 12.61
N LEU A 233 -14.69 -17.19 12.03
CA LEU A 233 -15.33 -16.09 12.75
C LEU A 233 -16.72 -15.85 12.16
N VAL A 234 -17.77 -16.19 12.90
CA VAL A 234 -19.14 -15.85 12.52
C VAL A 234 -19.39 -14.37 12.79
N VAL A 235 -19.81 -13.63 11.76
CA VAL A 235 -20.07 -12.19 11.82
C VAL A 235 -21.52 -11.81 11.54
N SER A 236 -22.34 -12.74 11.05
CA SER A 236 -23.79 -12.59 10.90
C SER A 236 -24.46 -13.96 11.05
N GLY A 237 -25.60 -14.02 11.74
CA GLY A 237 -26.36 -15.25 11.99
C GLY A 237 -25.84 -16.10 13.15
N GLU A 238 -26.36 -17.32 13.25
CA GLU A 238 -26.08 -18.30 14.31
C GLU A 238 -25.69 -19.65 13.72
N GLY A 239 -24.59 -20.22 14.22
CA GLY A 239 -24.03 -21.46 13.72
C GLY A 239 -23.57 -22.40 14.81
N MET A 240 -23.37 -23.65 14.43
CA MET A 240 -22.69 -24.65 15.25
C MET A 240 -21.49 -25.17 14.46
N ILE A 241 -20.29 -25.04 15.03
CA ILE A 241 -19.08 -25.67 14.50
C ILE A 241 -18.88 -26.98 15.27
N ARG A 242 -18.68 -28.08 14.54
CA ARG A 242 -18.46 -29.41 15.12
C ARG A 242 -17.08 -29.92 14.75
N PHE A 243 -16.49 -30.68 15.66
CA PHE A 243 -15.22 -31.37 15.46
C PHE A 243 -15.33 -32.82 15.90
N ARG A 244 -14.63 -33.70 15.18
CA ARG A 244 -14.36 -35.08 15.62
C ARG A 244 -12.94 -35.46 15.21
N LYS A 245 -12.16 -35.99 16.14
CA LYS A 245 -10.81 -36.49 15.85
C LYS A 245 -10.92 -37.71 14.91
N ILE A 246 -10.03 -37.85 13.94
CA ILE A 246 -10.14 -38.89 12.90
C ILE A 246 -10.26 -40.34 13.43
N ASP A 247 -9.69 -40.61 14.60
CA ASP A 247 -9.66 -41.92 15.27
C ASP A 247 -10.61 -41.99 16.49
N SER A 248 -11.53 -41.04 16.63
CA SER A 248 -12.48 -40.94 17.74
C SER A 248 -13.93 -40.87 17.26
N GLU A 249 -14.86 -41.24 18.15
CA GLU A 249 -16.31 -41.07 18.00
C GLU A 249 -16.83 -39.83 18.76
N GLU A 250 -15.99 -39.20 19.59
CA GLU A 250 -16.38 -38.04 20.39
C GLU A 250 -16.54 -36.78 19.51
N ILE A 251 -17.72 -36.18 19.56
CA ILE A 251 -18.05 -34.94 18.85
C ILE A 251 -17.98 -33.76 19.82
N ILE A 252 -17.21 -32.75 19.47
CA ILE A 252 -17.08 -31.48 20.19
C ILE A 252 -17.86 -30.42 19.43
N GLU A 253 -18.69 -29.65 20.13
CA GLU A 253 -19.56 -28.63 19.55
C GLU A 253 -19.26 -27.23 20.09
N TYR A 254 -19.18 -26.25 19.18
CA TYR A 254 -19.02 -24.82 19.49
C TYR A 254 -20.19 -24.03 18.89
N LYS A 255 -21.05 -23.50 19.77
CA LYS A 255 -22.07 -22.52 19.39
C LYS A 255 -21.42 -21.18 19.12
N VAL A 256 -21.67 -20.61 17.95
CA VAL A 256 -21.09 -19.35 17.50
C VAL A 256 -22.17 -18.45 16.91
N SER A 257 -22.07 -17.15 17.11
CA SER A 257 -23.04 -16.19 16.57
C SER A 257 -22.42 -14.80 16.41
N ALA A 258 -23.13 -13.94 15.68
CA ALA A 258 -22.76 -12.53 15.51
C ALA A 258 -22.92 -11.71 16.80
N GLU A 259 -23.72 -12.17 17.77
CA GLU A 259 -23.90 -11.49 19.06
C GLU A 259 -22.62 -11.49 19.89
N LYS A 260 -21.74 -12.47 19.67
CA LYS A 260 -20.45 -12.58 20.33
C LYS A 260 -19.41 -13.06 19.34
N LEU A 261 -18.63 -12.11 18.82
CA LEU A 261 -17.51 -12.39 17.93
C LEU A 261 -16.45 -13.23 18.65
N GLN A 262 -16.36 -14.50 18.28
CA GLN A 262 -15.37 -15.45 18.79
C GLN A 262 -14.73 -16.19 17.62
N VAL A 263 -13.40 -16.30 17.66
CA VAL A 263 -12.65 -17.11 16.71
C VAL A 263 -12.63 -18.55 17.21
N VAL A 264 -12.91 -19.48 16.30
CA VAL A 264 -12.72 -20.92 16.52
C VAL A 264 -11.59 -21.38 15.60
N ASP A 265 -10.49 -21.84 16.19
CA ASP A 265 -9.41 -22.51 15.46
C ASP A 265 -9.88 -23.87 14.95
N ILE A 266 -9.53 -24.19 13.71
CA ILE A 266 -9.77 -25.49 13.08
C ILE A 266 -8.46 -26.29 13.13
N PRO A 267 -8.27 -27.18 14.14
CA PRO A 267 -7.04 -27.93 14.29
C PRO A 267 -6.91 -29.03 13.22
N THR A 268 -5.67 -29.29 12.80
CA THR A 268 -5.36 -30.42 11.92
C THR A 268 -5.68 -31.76 12.59
N GLY A 269 -6.00 -32.78 11.78
CA GLY A 269 -6.36 -34.12 12.28
C GLY A 269 -7.75 -34.22 12.94
N TYR A 270 -8.57 -33.16 12.87
CA TYR A 270 -9.99 -33.19 13.22
C TYR A 270 -10.82 -32.98 11.97
N THR A 271 -11.76 -33.88 11.71
CA THR A 271 -12.84 -33.54 10.77
C THR A 271 -13.74 -32.51 11.41
N HIS A 272 -14.17 -31.55 10.61
CA HIS A 272 -14.97 -30.44 11.10
C HIS A 272 -16.09 -30.08 10.13
N SER A 273 -17.15 -29.51 10.68
CA SER A 273 -18.24 -28.93 9.90
C SER A 273 -18.80 -27.69 10.58
N ILE A 274 -19.44 -26.84 9.79
CA ILE A 274 -20.22 -25.70 10.28
C ILE A 274 -21.63 -25.83 9.73
N VAL A 275 -22.62 -25.71 10.61
CA VAL A 275 -24.04 -25.72 10.25
C VAL A 275 -24.70 -24.42 10.65
N ASN A 276 -25.52 -23.87 9.75
CA ASN A 276 -26.40 -22.76 10.07
C ASN A 276 -27.63 -23.28 10.86
N VAL A 277 -27.73 -22.87 12.12
CA VAL A 277 -28.83 -23.28 13.03
C VAL A 277 -29.89 -22.18 13.21
N GLY A 278 -29.69 -21.02 12.59
CA GLY A 278 -30.62 -19.90 12.61
C GLY A 278 -31.58 -19.86 11.43
N GLU A 279 -32.36 -18.79 11.37
CA GLU A 279 -33.40 -18.56 10.34
C GLU A 279 -32.93 -17.65 9.19
N SER A 280 -31.78 -16.97 9.34
CA SER A 280 -31.17 -16.11 8.32
C SER A 280 -29.90 -16.74 7.76
N ASP A 281 -29.34 -16.17 6.69
CA ASP A 281 -28.03 -16.57 6.20
C ASP A 281 -26.93 -16.40 7.27
N LEU A 282 -26.10 -17.43 7.42
CA LEU A 282 -24.92 -17.45 8.28
C LEU A 282 -23.72 -16.96 7.46
N VAL A 283 -23.09 -15.87 7.91
CA VAL A 283 -21.88 -15.32 7.28
C VAL A 283 -20.68 -15.58 8.17
N THR A 284 -19.73 -16.35 7.65
CA THR A 284 -18.50 -16.74 8.34
C THR A 284 -17.30 -16.23 7.58
N VAL A 285 -16.46 -15.44 8.24
CA VAL A 285 -15.12 -15.09 7.75
C VAL A 285 -14.20 -16.27 8.08
N MET A 286 -13.52 -16.77 7.08
CA MET A 286 -12.61 -17.91 7.18
C MET A 286 -11.22 -17.45 6.80
N TRP A 287 -10.26 -17.60 7.71
CA TRP A 287 -8.85 -17.51 7.39
C TRP A 287 -8.28 -18.93 7.27
N ALA A 288 -7.43 -19.17 6.29
CA ALA A 288 -6.64 -20.40 6.12
C ALA A 288 -5.15 -20.06 6.12
N ASN A 289 -4.31 -20.94 6.67
CA ASN A 289 -2.87 -20.70 6.77
C ASN A 289 -2.11 -20.68 5.44
N GLU A 290 -2.71 -21.20 4.38
CA GLU A 290 -2.16 -21.25 3.02
C GLU A 290 -3.26 -20.96 1.99
N CYS A 291 -2.87 -20.51 0.81
CA CYS A 291 -3.82 -20.33 -0.28
C CYS A 291 -4.32 -21.68 -0.81
N PHE A 292 -5.57 -21.75 -1.26
CA PHE A 292 -6.10 -22.95 -1.88
C PHE A 292 -5.36 -23.32 -3.17
N ASP A 293 -4.86 -24.56 -3.26
CA ASP A 293 -4.27 -25.17 -4.44
C ASP A 293 -5.13 -26.39 -4.85
N PRO A 294 -5.86 -26.33 -5.97
CA PRO A 294 -6.67 -27.44 -6.44
C PRO A 294 -5.89 -28.75 -6.69
N GLU A 295 -4.61 -28.65 -7.05
CA GLU A 295 -3.76 -29.82 -7.34
C GLU A 295 -3.26 -30.49 -6.05
N ASN A 296 -3.14 -29.72 -4.96
CA ASN A 296 -2.72 -30.19 -3.64
C ASN A 296 -3.64 -29.64 -2.54
N PRO A 297 -4.91 -30.07 -2.49
CA PRO A 297 -5.92 -29.41 -1.66
C PRO A 297 -5.75 -29.65 -0.14
N ASP A 298 -4.94 -30.64 0.26
CA ASP A 298 -4.80 -31.12 1.65
C ASP A 298 -6.15 -31.26 2.37
N THR A 299 -7.17 -31.76 1.68
CA THR A 299 -8.55 -31.81 2.17
C THR A 299 -9.15 -33.18 1.91
N TYR A 300 -9.56 -33.86 2.98
CA TYR A 300 -10.03 -35.24 2.92
C TYR A 300 -11.42 -35.35 3.52
N PHE A 301 -12.39 -35.80 2.72
CA PHE A 301 -13.78 -35.93 3.14
C PHE A 301 -13.95 -37.02 4.21
N VAL A 302 -14.52 -36.65 5.34
CA VAL A 302 -14.91 -37.53 6.45
C VAL A 302 -16.05 -36.82 7.20
N GLU A 303 -17.21 -37.43 7.36
CA GLU A 303 -18.30 -36.81 8.12
C GLU A 303 -17.95 -36.67 9.61
N VAL A 304 -18.39 -35.58 10.24
CA VAL A 304 -18.30 -35.41 11.69
C VAL A 304 -19.23 -36.39 12.40
#